data_AF-M5RPN5-F1
#
_entry.id   AF-M5RPN5-F1
#
_cell.length_a   1.000
_cell.length_b   1.000
_cell.length_c   1.000
_cell.angle_alpha   90.00
_cell.angle_beta   90.00
_cell.angle_gamma   90.00
#
_symmetry.space_group_name_H-M   'P 1'
#
loop_
_entity.id
_entity.type
_entity.pdbx_description
1 polymer ?
#
loop_
_entity_poly.entity_id
_entity_poly.type
_entity_poly.pdbx_seq_one_letter_code
_entity_poly.pdbx_strand_id
1 'polypeptide(L)'
;MSARTHKHNRNQTQSLSSSAKQKNATPLHPALARVANLLRRRDYQAAAELLRSAGREPSVRNTLGVCLLRLGHVEEALSVFRQFVLTPGSVTERSDVSNVCKRNFAVALLMKGSPSGALDVINETREPDHPMAIRVREAVKTWERSLSWLRRIDWKLNRIEPPRCQVPIDFEPGEFEFEFESDIVQRQFDKPSDSSLELAV
;
A
#
# COMPACT_ATOMS: atom_id res chain seq x y z
N MET A 1 -23.82 -46.06 36.97
CA MET A 1 -24.43 -45.53 35.73
C MET A 1 -23.30 -45.30 34.75
N SER A 2 -23.12 -46.23 33.81
CA SER A 2 -21.95 -46.29 32.91
C SER A 2 -22.40 -46.66 31.51
N ALA A 3 -21.77 -46.00 30.53
CA ALA A 3 -21.62 -46.32 29.12
C ALA A 3 -22.86 -46.62 28.24
N ARG A 4 -23.06 -45.77 27.21
CA ARG A 4 -23.49 -46.22 25.88
C ARG A 4 -22.77 -45.43 24.80
N THR A 5 -22.01 -46.17 24.00
CA THR A 5 -21.32 -45.79 22.77
C THR A 5 -22.31 -45.73 21.60
N HIS A 6 -22.11 -44.80 20.65
CA HIS A 6 -22.48 -45.01 19.25
C HIS A 6 -21.42 -44.38 18.33
N LYS A 7 -21.05 -45.15 17.31
CA LYS A 7 -19.97 -44.94 16.34
C LYS A 7 -20.61 -44.65 14.97
N HIS A 8 -19.87 -43.89 14.14
CA HIS A 8 -20.03 -43.62 12.70
C HIS A 8 -21.12 -42.63 12.23
N ASN A 9 -20.67 -41.55 11.57
CA ASN A 9 -20.60 -41.56 10.10
C ASN A 9 -19.57 -40.53 9.59
N ARG A 10 -18.68 -40.99 8.71
CA ARG A 10 -17.63 -40.25 8.02
C ARG A 10 -18.12 -40.11 6.58
N ASN A 11 -18.43 -38.88 6.15
CA ASN A 11 -18.38 -38.38 4.77
C ASN A 11 -19.20 -37.10 4.68
N GLN A 12 -18.52 -35.95 4.71
CA GLN A 12 -18.92 -34.77 3.94
C GLN A 12 -17.69 -33.86 3.81
N THR A 13 -16.89 -34.16 2.79
CA THR A 13 -15.91 -33.26 2.19
C THR A 13 -16.42 -33.02 0.78
N GLN A 14 -17.01 -31.84 0.57
CA GLN A 14 -17.42 -31.18 -0.69
C GLN A 14 -18.28 -29.99 -0.22
N SER A 15 -18.13 -28.75 -0.61
CA SER A 15 -17.37 -28.12 -1.69
C SER A 15 -17.36 -26.62 -1.43
N LEU A 16 -16.26 -25.98 -1.80
CA LEU A 16 -16.09 -24.55 -2.00
C LEU A 16 -17.19 -23.97 -2.90
N SER A 17 -17.71 -22.78 -2.57
CA SER A 17 -17.85 -21.71 -3.57
C SER A 17 -18.28 -20.38 -2.93
N SER A 18 -17.41 -19.38 -3.12
CA SER A 18 -17.74 -17.96 -3.27
C SER A 18 -18.37 -17.21 -2.10
N SER A 19 -17.64 -17.06 -1.00
CA SER A 19 -17.83 -15.93 -0.09
C SER A 19 -16.52 -15.15 0.03
N ALA A 20 -16.16 -14.46 -1.06
CA ALA A 20 -14.98 -13.60 -1.09
C ALA A 20 -15.28 -12.33 -1.91
N LYS A 21 -15.32 -11.20 -1.18
CA LYS A 21 -15.03 -9.86 -1.66
C LYS A 21 -15.92 -9.29 -2.78
N GLN A 22 -17.19 -9.06 -2.49
CA GLN A 22 -17.81 -7.81 -2.92
C GLN A 22 -17.45 -6.73 -1.90
N LYS A 23 -16.25 -6.15 -2.05
CA LYS A 23 -15.96 -4.85 -1.42
C LYS A 23 -16.91 -3.86 -2.10
N ASN A 24 -17.83 -3.29 -1.32
CA ASN A 24 -18.63 -2.14 -1.74
C ASN A 24 -17.68 -1.09 -2.36
N ALA A 25 -17.73 -0.92 -3.68
CA ALA A 25 -16.93 0.07 -4.37
C ALA A 25 -17.49 1.44 -3.97
N THR A 26 -16.80 2.13 -3.07
CA THR A 26 -17.08 3.54 -2.78
C THR A 26 -17.04 4.29 -4.11
N PRO A 27 -18.06 5.13 -4.44
CA PRO A 27 -18.07 5.87 -5.69
C PRO A 27 -16.77 6.66 -5.85
N LEU A 28 -16.09 6.44 -6.97
CA LEU A 28 -14.86 7.13 -7.28
C LEU A 28 -15.15 8.64 -7.38
N HIS A 29 -14.41 9.46 -6.62
CA HIS A 29 -14.59 10.90 -6.64
C HIS A 29 -14.42 11.44 -8.08
N PRO A 30 -15.28 12.36 -8.59
CA PRO A 30 -15.25 12.78 -9.99
C PRO A 30 -13.89 13.32 -10.47
N ALA A 31 -13.13 13.94 -9.57
CA ALA A 31 -11.79 14.41 -9.91
C ALA A 31 -10.80 13.28 -10.20
N LEU A 32 -10.94 12.12 -9.54
CA LEU A 32 -10.09 10.95 -9.78
C LEU A 32 -10.35 10.36 -11.17
N ALA A 33 -11.62 10.34 -11.61
CA ALA A 33 -11.97 9.97 -12.97
C ALA A 33 -11.33 10.90 -14.01
N ARG A 34 -11.30 12.23 -13.75
CA ARG A 34 -10.68 13.20 -14.66
C ARG A 34 -9.16 13.02 -14.79
N VAL A 35 -8.46 12.74 -13.68
CA VAL A 35 -7.00 12.59 -13.72
C VAL A 35 -6.54 11.21 -14.18
N ALA A 36 -7.43 10.21 -14.27
CA ALA A 36 -7.05 8.85 -14.67
C ALA A 36 -6.26 8.80 -15.99
N ASN A 37 -6.64 9.62 -16.97
CA ASN A 37 -5.91 9.75 -18.24
C ASN A 37 -4.49 10.32 -18.06
N LEU A 38 -4.34 11.32 -17.21
CA LEU A 38 -3.04 11.96 -16.92
C LEU A 38 -2.12 10.99 -16.21
N LEU A 39 -2.64 10.26 -15.22
CA LEU A 39 -1.89 9.24 -14.48
C LEU A 39 -1.40 8.11 -15.40
N ARG A 40 -2.24 7.65 -16.34
CA ARG A 40 -1.84 6.63 -17.34
C ARG A 40 -0.71 7.11 -18.24
N ARG A 41 -0.69 8.40 -18.58
CA ARG A 41 0.39 9.03 -19.37
C ARG A 41 1.60 9.42 -18.52
N ARG A 42 1.58 9.11 -17.22
CA ARG A 42 2.58 9.53 -16.22
C ARG A 42 2.76 11.06 -16.15
N ASP A 43 1.72 11.80 -16.53
CA ASP A 43 1.67 13.26 -16.40
C ASP A 43 1.24 13.64 -14.97
N TYR A 44 2.15 13.40 -14.04
CA TYR A 44 1.92 13.63 -12.61
C TYR A 44 1.81 15.13 -12.28
N GLN A 45 2.43 15.99 -13.08
CA GLN A 45 2.38 17.44 -12.91
C GLN A 45 0.96 17.95 -13.15
N ALA A 46 0.38 17.68 -14.33
CA ALA A 46 -0.99 18.10 -14.63
C ALA A 46 -2.01 17.43 -13.69
N ALA A 47 -1.79 16.17 -13.32
CA ALA A 47 -2.63 15.48 -12.35
C ALA A 47 -2.60 16.16 -10.97
N ALA A 48 -1.41 16.52 -10.47
CA ALA A 48 -1.25 17.20 -9.18
C ALA A 48 -1.93 18.59 -9.19
N GLU A 49 -1.78 19.35 -10.26
CA GLU A 49 -2.43 20.66 -10.42
C GLU A 49 -3.95 20.56 -10.33
N LEU A 50 -4.55 19.58 -11.02
CA LEU A 50 -6.00 19.34 -10.96
C LEU A 50 -6.44 18.91 -9.55
N LEU A 51 -5.66 18.05 -8.88
CA LEU A 51 -6.03 17.50 -7.57
C LEU A 51 -5.89 18.50 -6.41
N ARG A 52 -5.01 19.51 -6.52
CA ARG A 52 -4.82 20.53 -5.48
C ARG A 52 -6.11 21.26 -5.10
N SER A 53 -7.00 21.49 -6.07
CA SER A 53 -8.30 22.15 -5.88
C SER A 53 -9.49 21.19 -5.85
N ALA A 54 -9.26 19.89 -6.04
CA ALA A 54 -10.32 18.91 -6.28
C ALA A 54 -11.11 18.50 -5.02
N GLY A 55 -10.53 18.63 -3.82
CA GLY A 55 -11.17 18.18 -2.59
C GLY A 55 -10.23 17.95 -1.41
N ARG A 56 -10.79 17.48 -0.30
CA ARG A 56 -10.06 17.12 0.94
C ARG A 56 -10.28 15.67 1.36
N GLU A 57 -10.99 14.90 0.55
CA GLU A 57 -11.23 13.48 0.73
C GLU A 57 -9.89 12.72 0.74
N PRO A 58 -9.71 11.73 1.63
CA PRO A 58 -8.48 10.95 1.71
C PRO A 58 -8.02 10.36 0.38
N SER A 59 -8.94 9.85 -0.46
CA SER A 59 -8.59 9.25 -1.76
C SER A 59 -8.02 10.28 -2.76
N VAL A 60 -8.59 11.49 -2.80
CA VAL A 60 -8.09 12.62 -3.61
C VAL A 60 -6.73 13.08 -3.11
N ARG A 61 -6.61 13.28 -1.79
CA ARG A 61 -5.37 13.73 -1.14
C ARG A 61 -4.25 12.68 -1.23
N ASN A 62 -4.60 11.41 -1.13
CA ASN A 62 -3.67 10.29 -1.34
C ASN A 62 -3.13 10.29 -2.77
N THR A 63 -4.00 10.42 -3.77
CA THR A 63 -3.60 10.49 -5.18
C THR A 63 -2.69 11.69 -5.45
N LEU A 64 -3.02 12.86 -4.88
CA LEU A 64 -2.16 14.04 -4.95
C LEU A 64 -0.79 13.76 -4.31
N GLY A 65 -0.76 13.17 -3.12
CA GLY A 65 0.47 12.81 -2.42
C GLY A 65 1.36 11.88 -3.26
N VAL A 66 0.77 10.86 -3.89
CA VAL A 66 1.51 9.95 -4.79
C VAL A 66 2.08 10.69 -6.00
N CYS A 67 1.30 11.57 -6.65
CA CYS A 67 1.82 12.39 -7.75
C CYS A 67 3.02 13.25 -7.30
N LEU A 68 2.92 13.88 -6.12
CA LEU A 68 4.00 14.69 -5.56
C LEU A 68 5.25 13.87 -5.25
N LEU A 69 5.11 12.65 -4.71
CA LEU A 69 6.24 11.75 -4.49
C LEU A 69 6.95 11.40 -5.81
N ARG A 70 6.17 11.10 -6.87
CA ARG A 70 6.72 10.76 -8.19
C ARG A 70 7.37 11.95 -8.91
N LEU A 71 6.99 13.17 -8.56
CA LEU A 71 7.66 14.41 -8.98
C LEU A 71 8.89 14.75 -8.12
N GLY A 72 9.15 14.01 -7.05
CA GLY A 72 10.24 14.31 -6.11
C GLY A 72 9.92 15.42 -5.11
N HIS A 73 8.68 15.91 -5.06
CA HIS A 73 8.22 16.95 -4.13
C HIS A 73 7.87 16.34 -2.75
N VAL A 74 8.87 15.71 -2.11
CA VAL A 74 8.70 14.88 -0.91
C VAL A 74 8.08 15.66 0.27
N GLU A 75 8.51 16.90 0.49
CA GLU A 75 8.01 17.73 1.59
C GLU A 75 6.54 18.11 1.42
N GLU A 76 6.15 18.45 0.19
CA GLU A 76 4.76 18.77 -0.12
C GLU A 76 3.88 17.52 0.04
N ALA A 77 4.36 16.37 -0.46
CA ALA A 77 3.67 15.09 -0.28
C ALA A 77 3.46 14.76 1.20
N LEU A 78 4.50 14.90 2.03
CA LEU A 78 4.39 14.67 3.48
C LEU A 78 3.39 15.61 4.14
N SER A 79 3.39 16.89 3.77
CA SER A 79 2.40 17.85 4.26
C SER A 79 0.98 17.40 3.91
N VAL A 80 0.75 16.94 2.69
CA VAL A 80 -0.55 16.41 2.24
C VAL A 80 -0.94 15.16 3.04
N PHE A 81 -0.06 14.17 3.20
CA PHE A 81 -0.38 12.94 3.94
C PHE A 81 -0.69 13.21 5.42
N ARG A 82 0.09 14.06 6.09
CA ARG A 82 -0.12 14.39 7.51
C ARG A 82 -1.50 14.99 7.79
N GLN A 83 -2.08 15.72 6.83
CA GLN A 83 -3.39 16.36 6.99
C GLN A 83 -4.53 15.36 7.21
N PHE A 84 -4.38 14.12 6.74
CA PHE A 84 -5.46 13.14 6.79
C PHE A 84 -5.07 11.79 7.40
N VAL A 85 -3.79 11.42 7.41
CA VAL A 85 -3.32 10.18 8.06
C VAL A 85 -3.19 10.36 9.57
N LEU A 86 -2.81 11.55 10.04
CA LEU A 86 -2.62 11.81 11.46
C LEU A 86 -3.85 12.48 12.09
N THR A 87 -4.02 12.24 13.38
CA THR A 87 -5.00 12.97 14.19
C THR A 87 -4.52 14.42 14.34
N PRO A 88 -5.38 15.44 14.10
CA PRO A 88 -4.99 16.84 14.22
C PRO A 88 -4.35 17.15 15.59
N GLY A 89 -3.20 17.82 15.58
CA GLY A 89 -2.45 18.16 16.81
C GLY A 89 -1.70 16.98 17.45
N SER A 90 -1.65 15.82 16.81
CA SER A 90 -0.96 14.63 17.32
C SER A 90 -0.04 14.01 16.25
N VAL A 91 0.79 13.07 16.69
CA VAL A 91 1.59 12.18 15.84
C VAL A 91 0.93 10.80 15.67
N THR A 92 -0.25 10.59 16.27
CA THR A 92 -0.99 9.32 16.20
C THR A 92 -1.78 9.21 14.91
N GLU A 93 -1.70 8.05 14.27
CA GLU A 93 -2.49 7.74 13.08
C GLU A 93 -3.98 7.65 13.37
N ARG A 94 -4.78 8.06 12.40
CA ARG A 94 -6.23 7.85 12.40
C ARG A 94 -6.56 6.40 12.06
N SER A 95 -7.52 5.83 12.78
CA SER A 95 -7.97 4.45 12.57
C SER A 95 -8.91 4.29 11.38
N ASP A 96 -9.54 5.36 10.91
CA ASP A 96 -10.52 5.37 9.81
C ASP A 96 -9.87 5.55 8.42
N VAL A 97 -8.54 5.66 8.35
CA VAL A 97 -7.78 5.86 7.12
C VAL A 97 -7.38 4.52 6.51
N SER A 98 -7.51 4.39 5.19
CA SER A 98 -7.19 3.14 4.49
C SER A 98 -5.70 2.78 4.58
N ASN A 99 -5.39 1.49 4.61
CA ASN A 99 -4.01 1.01 4.68
C ASN A 99 -3.16 1.44 3.47
N VAL A 100 -3.77 1.66 2.29
CA VAL A 100 -3.09 2.22 1.11
C VAL A 100 -2.53 3.61 1.43
N CYS A 101 -3.33 4.47 2.06
CA CYS A 101 -2.91 5.80 2.46
C CYS A 101 -1.76 5.77 3.47
N LYS A 102 -1.85 4.87 4.46
CA LYS A 102 -0.79 4.67 5.47
C LYS A 102 0.52 4.22 4.82
N ARG A 103 0.48 3.26 3.91
CA ARG A 103 1.68 2.83 3.16
C ARG A 103 2.29 3.96 2.34
N ASN A 104 1.47 4.78 1.67
CA ASN A 104 1.98 5.93 0.92
C ASN A 104 2.62 6.99 1.83
N PHE A 105 2.05 7.20 3.02
CA PHE A 105 2.67 8.04 4.04
C PHE A 105 4.00 7.47 4.52
N ALA A 106 4.10 6.15 4.73
CA ALA A 106 5.36 5.49 5.06
C ALA A 106 6.42 5.67 3.96
N VAL A 107 6.05 5.55 2.68
CA VAL A 107 6.96 5.82 1.55
C VAL A 107 7.43 7.29 1.58
N ALA A 108 6.55 8.23 1.86
CA ALA A 108 6.91 9.64 1.99
C ALA A 108 7.91 9.89 3.14
N LEU A 109 7.69 9.27 4.31
CA LEU A 109 8.63 9.33 5.44
C LEU A 109 9.98 8.72 5.08
N LEU A 110 9.97 7.60 4.36
CA LEU A 110 11.18 6.93 3.89
C LEU A 110 12.00 7.84 2.96
N MET A 111 11.35 8.45 1.97
CA MET A 111 11.97 9.40 1.02
C MET A 111 12.51 10.65 1.71
N LYS A 112 11.87 11.09 2.80
CA LYS A 112 12.34 12.21 3.62
C LYS A 112 13.56 11.87 4.47
N GLY A 113 13.89 10.58 4.59
CA GLY A 113 14.98 10.10 5.42
C GLY A 113 14.57 9.68 6.83
N SER A 114 13.29 9.35 7.05
CA SER A 114 12.79 8.84 8.33
C SER A 114 12.42 7.35 8.26
N PRO A 115 13.40 6.43 8.25
CA PRO A 115 13.15 5.00 8.25
C PRO A 115 12.40 4.53 9.50
N SER A 116 12.57 5.17 10.68
CA SER A 116 11.86 4.76 11.90
C SER A 116 10.36 4.99 11.75
N GLY A 117 10.00 6.23 11.36
CA GLY A 117 8.60 6.59 11.15
C GLY A 117 7.95 5.75 10.05
N ALA A 118 8.67 5.47 8.96
CA ALA A 118 8.17 4.59 7.91
C ALA A 118 7.89 3.18 8.44
N LEU A 119 8.78 2.58 9.24
CA LEU A 119 8.57 1.25 9.82
C LEU A 119 7.43 1.21 10.82
N ASP A 120 7.28 2.24 11.65
CA ASP A 120 6.18 2.34 12.62
C ASP A 120 4.83 2.35 11.89
N VAL A 121 4.67 3.19 10.87
CA VAL A 121 3.45 3.25 10.04
C VAL A 121 3.17 1.91 9.36
N ILE A 122 4.19 1.28 8.76
CA ILE A 122 4.02 -0.04 8.12
C ILE A 122 3.59 -1.11 9.12
N ASN A 123 4.13 -1.11 10.35
CA ASN A 123 3.73 -2.06 11.38
C ASN A 123 2.26 -1.87 11.80
N GLU A 124 1.77 -0.63 11.87
CA GLU A 124 0.39 -0.31 12.22
C GLU A 124 -0.64 -0.79 11.19
N THR A 125 -0.26 -0.91 9.91
CA THR A 125 -1.16 -1.44 8.87
C THR A 125 -1.58 -2.89 9.10
N ARG A 126 -0.79 -3.66 9.86
CA ARG A 126 -0.98 -5.11 10.10
C ARG A 126 -1.06 -5.96 8.83
N GLU A 127 -0.44 -5.50 7.75
CA GLU A 127 -0.33 -6.22 6.47
C GLU A 127 1.14 -6.52 6.14
N PRO A 128 1.79 -7.44 6.88
CA PRO A 128 3.23 -7.69 6.74
C PRO A 128 3.62 -8.19 5.33
N ASP A 129 2.73 -8.95 4.69
CA ASP A 129 2.97 -9.57 3.38
C ASP A 129 2.54 -8.69 2.21
N HIS A 130 2.09 -7.45 2.46
CA HIS A 130 1.72 -6.54 1.38
C HIS A 130 2.98 -6.17 0.56
N PRO A 131 2.95 -6.21 -0.79
CA PRO A 131 4.13 -5.95 -1.61
C PRO A 131 4.85 -4.63 -1.28
N MET A 132 4.09 -3.54 -1.10
CA MET A 132 4.67 -2.25 -0.70
C MET A 132 5.22 -2.24 0.73
N ALA A 133 4.62 -2.97 1.67
CA ALA A 133 5.16 -3.09 3.03
C ALA A 133 6.50 -3.84 3.02
N ILE A 134 6.60 -4.91 2.22
CA ILE A 134 7.84 -5.66 1.99
C ILE A 134 8.92 -4.73 1.41
N ARG A 135 8.59 -3.99 0.34
CA ARG A 135 9.52 -3.05 -0.31
C ARG A 135 10.05 -1.97 0.64
N VAL A 136 9.20 -1.38 1.47
CA VAL A 136 9.63 -0.40 2.48
C VAL A 136 10.60 -1.04 3.48
N ARG A 137 10.29 -2.24 4.00
CA ARG A 137 11.18 -2.96 4.92
C ARG A 137 12.51 -3.33 4.27
N GLU A 138 12.49 -3.75 3.01
CA GLU A 138 13.68 -4.10 2.23
C GLU A 138 14.57 -2.89 1.97
N ALA A 139 13.99 -1.74 1.63
CA ALA A 139 14.72 -0.49 1.45
C ALA A 139 15.41 -0.05 2.76
N VAL A 140 14.71 -0.11 3.90
CA VAL A 140 15.30 0.18 5.21
C VAL A 140 16.42 -0.83 5.53
N LYS A 141 16.23 -2.12 5.26
CA LYS A 141 17.24 -3.16 5.49
C LYS A 141 18.49 -2.95 4.63
N THR A 142 18.32 -2.54 3.38
CA THR A 142 19.42 -2.23 2.46
C THR A 142 20.20 -1.01 2.94
N TRP A 143 19.50 0.05 3.34
CA TRP A 143 20.11 1.21 3.97
C TRP A 143 20.85 0.85 5.26
N GLU A 144 20.25 0.08 6.17
CA GLU A 144 20.86 -0.38 7.42
C GLU A 144 22.20 -1.10 7.16
N ARG A 145 22.26 -1.91 6.09
CA ARG A 145 23.48 -2.62 5.66
C ARG A 145 24.56 -1.68 5.14
N SER A 146 24.21 -0.51 4.63
CA SER A 146 25.19 0.51 4.22
C SER A 146 25.78 1.30 5.40
N LEU A 147 25.17 1.23 6.59
CA LEU A 147 25.68 1.91 7.78
C LEU A 147 26.97 1.25 8.29
N SER A 148 27.88 2.08 8.82
CA SER A 148 29.02 1.61 9.61
C SER A 148 28.54 0.85 10.84
N TRP A 149 29.38 -0.05 11.36
CA TRP A 149 29.00 -0.93 12.47
C TRP A 149 28.44 -0.18 13.68
N LEU A 150 29.11 0.89 14.11
CA LEU A 150 28.66 1.74 15.23
C LEU A 150 27.29 2.37 14.95
N ARG A 151 27.10 2.92 13.75
CA ARG A 151 25.83 3.55 13.36
C ARG A 151 24.70 2.54 13.25
N ARG A 152 24.99 1.33 12.80
CA ARG A 152 24.01 0.25 12.75
C ARG A 152 23.54 -0.16 14.15
N ILE A 153 24.45 -0.21 15.12
CA ILE A 153 24.09 -0.53 16.52
C ILE A 153 23.29 0.60 17.14
N ASP A 154 23.76 1.84 16.99
CA ASP A 154 23.09 3.05 17.50
C ASP A 154 21.64 3.16 16.95
N TRP A 155 21.49 2.94 15.64
CA TRP A 155 20.20 2.81 14.98
C TRP A 155 19.33 1.70 15.59
N LYS A 156 19.85 0.48 15.74
CA LYS A 156 19.06 -0.66 16.21
C LYS A 156 18.58 -0.53 17.64
N LEU A 157 19.42 0.02 18.52
CA LEU A 157 19.12 0.11 19.94
C LEU A 157 18.35 1.39 20.28
N ASN A 158 18.75 2.52 19.69
CA ASN A 158 18.22 3.83 20.07
C ASN A 158 17.26 4.43 19.02
N ARG A 159 17.09 3.78 17.85
CA ARG A 159 16.34 4.34 16.70
C ARG A 159 16.85 5.71 16.24
N ILE A 160 18.14 5.99 16.51
CA ILE A 160 18.77 7.25 16.13
C ILE A 160 19.12 7.21 14.65
N GLU A 161 18.46 8.08 13.89
CA GLU A 161 18.71 8.26 12.46
C GLU A 161 19.98 9.11 12.26
N PRO A 162 20.92 8.68 11.40
CA PRO A 162 22.08 9.49 11.02
C PRO A 162 21.67 10.84 10.41
N PRO A 163 22.50 11.89 10.57
CA PRO A 163 22.27 13.16 9.89
C PRO A 163 22.20 12.97 8.38
N ARG A 164 21.25 13.64 7.72
CA ARG A 164 21.02 13.52 6.26
C ARG A 164 20.79 12.06 5.83
N CYS A 165 20.03 11.31 6.62
CA CYS A 165 19.59 9.97 6.26
C CYS A 165 18.94 9.96 4.87
N GLN A 166 19.46 9.12 3.99
CA GLN A 166 18.94 8.90 2.64
C GLN A 166 18.75 7.39 2.48
N VAL A 167 17.50 6.97 2.42
CA VAL A 167 17.18 5.57 2.15
C VAL A 167 17.05 5.40 0.63
N PRO A 168 17.83 4.51 0.00
CA PRO A 168 17.68 4.24 -1.42
C PRO A 168 16.34 3.55 -1.67
N ILE A 169 15.60 4.06 -2.65
CA ILE A 169 14.33 3.49 -3.10
C ILE A 169 14.52 3.07 -4.55
N ASP A 170 14.32 1.78 -4.80
CA ASP A 170 14.45 1.11 -6.10
C ASP A 170 13.08 0.72 -6.70
N PHE A 171 11.99 1.21 -6.10
CA PHE A 171 10.62 0.95 -6.53
C PHE A 171 9.87 2.26 -6.81
N GLU A 172 8.80 2.18 -7.60
CA GLU A 172 7.97 3.34 -7.92
C GLU A 172 7.27 3.88 -6.65
N PRO A 173 7.43 5.17 -6.29
CA PRO A 173 6.84 5.72 -5.07
C PRO A 173 5.31 5.72 -5.09
N GLY A 174 4.75 5.09 -4.05
CA GLY A 174 3.32 5.12 -3.74
C GLY A 174 2.41 4.32 -4.67
N GLU A 175 1.23 4.01 -4.15
CA GLU A 175 0.19 3.19 -4.76
C GLU A 175 -1.11 3.99 -4.93
N PHE A 176 -1.80 3.82 -6.05
CA PHE A 176 -3.15 4.36 -6.23
C PHE A 176 -4.18 3.38 -5.66
N GLU A 177 -5.27 3.90 -5.09
CA GLU A 177 -6.32 3.09 -4.45
C GLU A 177 -7.27 2.42 -5.45
N PHE A 178 -7.28 2.89 -6.70
CA PHE A 178 -8.12 2.39 -7.77
C PHE A 178 -7.28 1.70 -8.84
N GLU A 179 -7.77 0.56 -9.33
CA GLU A 179 -7.23 -0.09 -10.53
C GLU A 179 -7.71 0.69 -11.76
N PHE A 180 -6.80 0.98 -12.70
CA PHE A 180 -7.21 1.55 -13.98
C PHE A 180 -7.97 0.45 -14.75
N GLU A 181 -9.11 0.77 -15.37
CA GLU A 181 -9.97 -0.21 -16.08
C GLU A 181 -9.22 -1.10 -17.09
N SER A 182 -8.04 -0.71 -17.55
CA SER A 182 -7.17 -1.52 -18.42
C SER A 182 -6.57 -2.76 -17.76
N ASP A 183 -6.43 -2.80 -16.42
CA ASP A 183 -5.90 -3.99 -15.73
C ASP A 183 -6.96 -5.10 -15.58
N ILE A 184 -8.24 -4.73 -15.66
CA ILE A 184 -9.37 -5.67 -15.67
C ILE A 184 -9.36 -6.45 -16.99
N VAL A 185 -9.10 -5.75 -18.10
CA VAL A 185 -9.05 -6.36 -19.44
C VAL A 185 -7.89 -7.34 -19.55
N GLN A 186 -6.68 -6.96 -19.08
CA GLN A 186 -5.51 -7.85 -19.15
C GLN A 186 -5.66 -9.11 -18.28
N ARG A 187 -6.20 -8.99 -17.06
CA ARG A 187 -6.48 -10.15 -16.19
C ARG A 187 -7.57 -11.08 -16.73
N GLN A 188 -8.45 -10.58 -17.62
CA GLN A 188 -9.48 -11.40 -18.27
C GLN A 188 -8.92 -12.23 -19.44
N PHE A 189 -7.85 -11.76 -20.10
CA PHE A 189 -7.21 -12.46 -21.22
C PHE A 189 -6.11 -13.45 -20.80
N ASP A 190 -5.55 -13.34 -19.59
CA ASP A 190 -4.52 -14.25 -19.08
C ASP A 190 -5.07 -15.54 -18.43
N LYS A 191 -6.38 -15.81 -18.50
CA LYS A 191 -6.89 -17.14 -18.14
C LYS A 191 -6.42 -18.15 -19.19
N PRO A 192 -5.61 -19.17 -18.84
CA PRO A 192 -5.30 -20.23 -19.79
C PRO A 192 -6.62 -20.95 -20.10
N SER A 193 -6.95 -21.02 -21.38
CA SER A 193 -8.02 -21.89 -21.87
C SER A 193 -7.60 -23.33 -21.60
N ASP A 194 -8.10 -23.90 -20.51
CA ASP A 194 -7.97 -25.32 -20.23
C ASP A 194 -8.90 -26.06 -21.20
N SER A 195 -8.41 -26.26 -22.42
CA SER A 195 -8.97 -27.17 -23.42
C SER A 195 -7.87 -28.13 -23.85
N SER A 196 -7.50 -29.01 -22.94
CA SER A 196 -6.73 -30.20 -23.26
C SER A 196 -7.13 -31.27 -22.26
N LEU A 197 -8.05 -32.14 -22.67
CA LEU A 197 -8.16 -33.56 -22.28
C LEU A 197 -9.51 -34.11 -22.80
N GLU A 198 -9.53 -34.58 -24.05
CA GLU A 198 -10.32 -35.77 -24.42
C GLU A 198 -9.51 -36.59 -25.43
N LEU A 199 -8.81 -37.60 -24.90
CA LEU A 199 -8.31 -38.74 -25.66
C LEU A 199 -8.32 -39.92 -24.69
N ALA A 200 -9.48 -40.56 -24.58
CA ALA A 200 -9.63 -41.93 -24.10
C ALA A 200 -11.07 -42.40 -24.36
N VAL A 201 -11.31 -43.02 -25.52
CA VAL A 201 -11.94 -44.35 -25.68
C VAL A 201 -11.38 -44.99 -26.94
#